data_AF-A0A524KLP9-F1
#
_entry.id   AF-A0A524KLP9-F1
#
_cell.length_a   1.000
_cell.length_b   1.000
_cell.length_c   1.000
_cell.angle_alpha   90.00
_cell.angle_beta   90.00
_cell.angle_gamma   90.00
#
_symmetry.space_group_name_H-M   'P 1'
#
loop_
_entity.id
_entity.type
_entity.pdbx_description
1 polymer ?
#
loop_
_entity_poly.entity_id
_entity_poly.type
_entity_poly.pdbx_seq_one_letter_code
_entity_poly.pdbx_strand_id
1 'polypeptide(L)'
;MWPAWAMAAVTVVAVGVVLLLPPIPQDPAYHAFADRVTLVNIPNFWNVVSNLPFVLVGLLGLRQLAELQRHLPVPAYLLFCMGAILVGAGSAYYHYAPTSDTLVWDRLPMTVAFMGLFSIVVSDRISVSLGRWLLWPLVLAGVASV
;
A
#
# COMPACT_ATOMS: atom_id res chain seq x y z
N MET A 1 16.20 -22.20 12.18
CA MET A 1 15.92 -20.77 11.94
C MET A 1 16.94 -20.28 10.93
N TRP A 2 16.51 -19.68 9.80
CA TRP A 2 17.46 -19.13 8.83
C TRP A 2 18.24 -17.97 9.47
N PRO A 3 19.54 -17.84 9.21
CA PRO A 3 20.31 -16.76 9.82
C PRO A 3 19.96 -15.42 9.18
N ALA A 4 19.79 -14.38 10.01
CA ALA A 4 19.36 -13.05 9.56
C ALA A 4 20.24 -12.44 8.45
N TRP A 5 21.53 -12.77 8.43
CA TRP A 5 22.45 -12.33 7.38
C TRP A 5 22.09 -12.89 5.99
N ALA A 6 21.54 -14.11 5.92
CA ALA A 6 21.13 -14.71 4.66
C ALA A 6 19.92 -13.97 4.07
N MET A 7 18.95 -13.62 4.91
CA MET A 7 17.80 -12.81 4.49
C MET A 7 18.24 -11.41 4.04
N ALA A 8 19.16 -10.78 4.77
CA ALA A 8 19.71 -9.49 4.38
C ALA A 8 20.45 -9.56 3.03
N ALA A 9 21.29 -10.58 2.83
CA ALA A 9 22.02 -10.79 1.58
C ALA A 9 21.07 -10.98 0.39
N VAL A 10 20.04 -11.81 0.54
CA VAL A 10 19.03 -12.02 -0.51
C VAL A 10 18.30 -10.71 -0.85
N THR A 11 17.89 -9.94 0.16
CA THR A 11 17.24 -8.64 -0.06
C THR A 11 18.15 -7.67 -0.80
N VAL A 12 19.41 -7.53 -0.39
CA VAL A 12 20.38 -6.63 -1.03
C VAL A 12 20.63 -7.03 -2.49
N VAL A 13 20.83 -8.32 -2.76
CA VAL A 13 21.03 -8.82 -4.13
C VAL A 13 19.78 -8.58 -4.98
N ALA A 14 18.58 -8.89 -4.45
CA ALA A 14 17.33 -8.68 -5.17
C ALA A 14 17.09 -7.21 -5.52
N VAL A 15 17.27 -6.30 -4.55
CA VAL A 15 17.15 -4.85 -4.78
C VAL A 15 18.20 -4.39 -5.79
N GLY A 16 19.45 -4.82 -5.66
CA GLY A 16 20.52 -4.48 -6.61
C GLY A 16 20.19 -4.91 -8.03
N VAL A 17 19.68 -6.13 -8.22
CA VAL A 17 19.26 -6.62 -9.54
C VAL A 17 18.11 -5.78 -10.10
N VAL A 18 17.07 -5.50 -9.30
CA VAL A 18 15.91 -4.71 -9.74
C VAL A 18 16.31 -3.30 -10.16
N LEU A 19 17.22 -2.65 -9.44
CA LEU A 19 17.70 -1.30 -9.77
C LEU A 19 18.55 -1.25 -11.06
N LEU A 20 19.09 -2.39 -11.51
CA LEU A 20 19.85 -2.49 -12.76
C LEU A 20 18.97 -2.81 -13.97
N LEU A 21 17.72 -3.22 -13.75
CA LEU A 21 16.78 -3.50 -14.84
C LEU A 21 16.15 -2.18 -15.35
N PRO A 22 15.83 -2.11 -16.65
CA PRO A 22 15.07 -0.98 -17.17
C PRO A 22 13.69 -0.90 -16.51
N PRO A 23 13.11 0.30 -16.33
CA PRO A 23 11.75 0.45 -15.84
C PRO A 23 10.76 -0.36 -16.69
N ILE A 24 9.89 -1.13 -16.03
CA ILE A 24 8.84 -1.90 -16.71
C ILE A 24 7.70 -0.94 -17.05
N PRO A 25 7.39 -0.70 -18.34
CA PRO A 25 6.32 0.24 -18.71
C PRO A 25 4.95 -0.32 -18.32
N GLN A 26 4.04 0.58 -17.95
CA GLN A 26 2.65 0.23 -17.68
C GLN A 26 1.93 -0.11 -18.99
N ASP A 27 1.43 -1.33 -19.13
CA ASP A 27 0.63 -1.75 -20.29
C ASP A 27 -0.75 -1.07 -20.27
N PRO A 28 -1.15 -0.32 -21.32
CA PRO A 28 -2.49 0.26 -21.43
C PRO A 28 -3.62 -0.78 -21.37
N ALA A 29 -3.36 -2.03 -21.78
CA ALA A 29 -4.34 -3.12 -21.70
C ALA A 29 -4.72 -3.46 -20.26
N TYR A 30 -3.95 -3.00 -19.26
CA TYR A 30 -4.28 -3.15 -17.85
C TYR A 30 -5.66 -2.59 -17.49
N HIS A 31 -6.12 -1.54 -18.17
CA HIS A 31 -7.44 -0.96 -17.91
C HIS A 31 -8.60 -1.88 -18.33
N ALA A 32 -8.34 -2.88 -19.19
CA ALA A 32 -9.35 -3.84 -19.63
C ALA A 32 -9.71 -4.90 -18.58
N PHE A 33 -8.98 -4.97 -17.45
CA PHE A 33 -9.31 -5.84 -16.31
C PHE A 33 -10.51 -5.34 -15.49
N ALA A 34 -10.95 -4.09 -15.69
CA ALA A 34 -12.16 -3.61 -15.07
C ALA A 34 -13.37 -4.46 -15.52
N ASP A 35 -14.28 -4.74 -14.59
CA ASP A 35 -15.55 -5.36 -14.90
C ASP A 35 -16.37 -4.45 -15.83
N ARG A 36 -17.40 -4.99 -16.47
CA ARG A 36 -18.21 -4.25 -17.47
C ARG A 36 -19.65 -4.03 -17.00
N VAL A 37 -19.93 -4.30 -15.73
CA VAL A 37 -21.27 -4.23 -15.17
C VAL A 37 -21.57 -2.78 -14.77
N THR A 38 -22.65 -2.22 -15.29
CA THR A 38 -23.16 -0.92 -14.86
C THR A 38 -24.44 -1.12 -14.07
N LEU A 39 -24.45 -0.66 -12.81
CA LEU A 39 -25.63 -0.67 -11.95
C LEU A 39 -25.74 0.69 -11.26
N VAL A 40 -26.97 1.19 -11.11
CA VAL A 40 -27.24 2.48 -10.43
C VAL A 40 -26.40 3.64 -11.01
N ASN A 41 -26.18 3.66 -12.32
CA ASN A 41 -25.34 4.63 -13.05
C ASN A 41 -23.87 4.69 -12.61
N ILE A 42 -23.35 3.60 -12.02
CA ILE A 42 -21.94 3.44 -11.69
C ILE A 42 -21.35 2.42 -12.68
N PRO A 43 -20.38 2.81 -13.54
CA PRO A 43 -19.66 1.88 -14.40
C PRO A 43 -18.73 1.00 -13.54
N ASN A 44 -18.41 -0.19 -14.04
CA ASN A 44 -17.51 -1.15 -13.37
C ASN A 44 -17.90 -1.37 -11.91
N PHE A 45 -19.21 -1.57 -11.69
CA PHE A 45 -19.87 -1.44 -10.40
C PHE A 45 -19.23 -2.31 -9.31
N TRP A 46 -18.89 -3.56 -9.65
CA TRP A 46 -18.37 -4.50 -8.67
C TRP A 46 -16.95 -4.11 -8.25
N ASN A 47 -16.12 -3.61 -9.17
CA ASN A 47 -14.83 -3.06 -8.81
C ASN A 47 -14.94 -1.79 -7.95
N VAL A 48 -15.87 -0.88 -8.25
CA VAL A 48 -16.06 0.33 -7.44
C VAL A 48 -16.53 -0.01 -6.03
N VAL A 49 -17.57 -0.83 -5.88
CA VAL A 49 -18.20 -1.10 -4.58
C VAL A 49 -17.38 -2.04 -3.70
N SER A 50 -16.63 -2.97 -4.30
CA SER A 50 -15.74 -3.88 -3.55
C SER A 50 -14.58 -3.18 -2.84
N ASN A 51 -14.42 -1.86 -3.03
CA ASN A 51 -13.45 -1.04 -2.32
C ASN A 51 -13.93 -0.47 -0.97
N LEU A 52 -15.25 -0.51 -0.69
CA LEU A 52 -15.81 -0.07 0.60
C LEU A 52 -15.21 -0.79 1.82
N PRO A 53 -14.95 -2.12 1.79
CA PRO A 53 -14.31 -2.81 2.90
C PRO A 53 -12.96 -2.21 3.33
N PHE A 54 -12.13 -1.72 2.39
CA PHE A 54 -10.86 -1.07 2.73
C PHE A 54 -11.08 0.20 3.56
N VAL A 55 -12.05 1.03 3.16
CA VAL A 55 -12.43 2.24 3.89
C VAL A 55 -12.94 1.89 5.30
N LEU A 56 -13.82 0.90 5.40
CA LEU A 56 -14.38 0.46 6.68
C LEU A 56 -13.28 -0.06 7.62
N VAL A 57 -12.39 -0.92 7.14
CA VAL A 57 -11.28 -1.46 7.94
C VAL A 57 -10.32 -0.35 8.36
N GLY A 58 -9.99 0.59 7.47
CA GLY A 58 -9.13 1.73 7.82
C GLY A 58 -9.75 2.63 8.88
N LEU A 59 -11.06 2.92 8.80
CA LEU A 59 -11.78 3.68 9.83
C LEU A 59 -11.82 2.96 11.18
N LEU A 60 -12.08 1.66 11.17
CA LEU A 60 -12.05 0.83 12.40
C LEU A 60 -10.64 0.80 13.01
N GLY A 61 -9.60 0.73 12.18
CA GLY A 61 -8.20 0.80 12.60
C GLY A 61 -7.84 2.14 13.25
N LEU A 62 -8.28 3.26 12.66
CA LEU A 62 -8.07 4.60 13.25
C LEU A 62 -8.78 4.77 14.60
N ARG A 63 -10.00 4.25 14.73
CA ARG A 63 -10.74 4.27 16.01
C ARG A 63 -9.98 3.51 17.09
N GLN A 64 -9.54 2.28 16.80
CA GLN A 64 -8.75 1.48 17.74
C GLN A 64 -7.40 2.13 18.06
N LEU A 65 -6.75 2.76 17.08
CA LEU A 65 -5.48 3.44 17.28
C LEU A 65 -5.61 4.66 18.19
N ALA A 66 -6.75 5.37 18.14
CA ALA A 66 -7.02 6.48 19.06
C ALA A 66 -7.16 5.98 20.52
N GLU A 67 -7.58 4.73 20.72
CA GLU A 67 -7.74 4.09 22.03
C GLU A 67 -6.42 3.47 22.55
N LEU A 68 -5.48 3.13 21.66
CA LEU A 68 -4.22 2.48 22.00
C LEU A 68 -3.07 3.50 22.16
N GLN A 69 -2.48 3.62 23.35
CA GLN A 69 -1.38 4.57 23.61
C GLN A 69 -0.03 3.98 24.09
N ARG A 70 1.01 4.77 23.74
CA ARG A 70 2.41 4.91 24.22
C ARG A 70 3.50 3.95 23.73
N HIS A 71 3.21 2.71 23.31
CA HIS A 71 4.27 1.75 22.91
C HIS A 71 4.23 1.30 21.45
N LEU A 72 3.20 1.68 20.69
CA LEU A 72 3.09 1.35 19.27
C LEU A 72 3.89 2.33 18.40
N PRO A 73 4.43 1.91 17.24
CA PRO A 73 4.90 2.82 16.21
C PRO A 73 3.70 3.54 15.56
N VAL A 74 3.08 4.48 16.29
CA VAL A 74 1.86 5.20 15.91
C VAL A 74 1.91 5.74 14.47
N PRO A 75 3.03 6.33 13.97
CA PRO A 75 3.09 6.79 12.59
C PRO A 75 2.89 5.67 11.55
N ALA A 76 3.43 4.48 11.77
CA ALA A 76 3.30 3.36 10.84
C ALA A 76 1.86 2.83 10.79
N TYR A 77 1.18 2.74 11.95
CA TYR A 77 -0.23 2.38 12.04
C TYR A 77 -1.15 3.44 11.44
N LEU A 78 -0.86 4.73 11.67
CA LEU A 78 -1.59 5.82 11.05
C LEU A 78 -1.48 5.76 9.53
N LEU A 79 -0.26 5.60 9.00
CA LEU A 79 -0.03 5.50 7.56
C LEU A 79 -0.71 4.26 6.96
N PHE A 80 -0.69 3.12 7.66
CA PHE A 80 -1.42 1.93 7.21
C PHE A 80 -2.93 2.16 7.18
N CYS A 81 -3.53 2.70 8.24
CA CYS A 81 -4.99 2.89 8.32
C CYS A 81 -5.47 3.99 7.36
N MET A 82 -4.79 5.13 7.32
CA MET A 82 -5.07 6.20 6.35
C MET A 82 -4.83 5.71 4.92
N GLY A 83 -3.73 4.97 4.70
CA GLY A 83 -3.42 4.34 3.43
C GLY A 83 -4.54 3.40 2.98
N ALA A 84 -5.09 2.55 3.85
CA ALA A 84 -6.22 1.68 3.52
C ALA A 84 -7.49 2.46 3.11
N ILE A 85 -7.81 3.56 3.82
CA ILE A 85 -8.92 4.44 3.44
C ILE A 85 -8.68 5.03 2.04
N LEU A 86 -7.47 5.54 1.81
CA LEU A 86 -7.09 6.15 0.54
C LEU A 86 -6.97 5.13 -0.58
N VAL A 87 -6.59 3.87 -0.31
CA VAL A 87 -6.65 2.76 -1.28
C VAL A 87 -8.10 2.53 -1.69
N GLY A 88 -9.02 2.42 -0.72
CA GLY A 88 -10.44 2.26 -1.05
C GLY A 88 -10.98 3.40 -1.91
N ALA A 89 -10.66 4.65 -1.56
CA ALA A 89 -11.09 5.82 -2.32
C ALA A 89 -10.41 5.92 -3.71
N GLY A 90 -9.10 5.72 -3.77
CA GLY A 90 -8.29 5.80 -4.99
C GLY A 90 -8.62 4.69 -5.97
N SER A 91 -8.80 3.46 -5.48
CA SER A 91 -9.20 2.32 -6.29
C SER A 91 -10.62 2.45 -6.80
N ALA A 92 -11.56 2.94 -5.97
CA ALA A 92 -12.91 3.26 -6.42
C ALA A 92 -12.89 4.35 -7.52
N TYR A 93 -12.05 5.39 -7.37
CA TYR A 93 -11.90 6.43 -8.38
C TYR A 93 -11.30 5.90 -9.69
N TYR A 94 -10.24 5.09 -9.60
CA TYR A 94 -9.64 4.40 -10.73
C TYR A 94 -10.66 3.52 -11.46
N HIS A 95 -11.38 2.66 -10.75
CA HIS A 95 -12.35 1.77 -11.36
C HIS A 95 -13.60 2.49 -11.89
N TYR A 96 -13.96 3.64 -11.34
CA TYR A 96 -15.01 4.47 -11.89
C TYR A 96 -14.63 5.07 -13.26
N ALA A 97 -13.36 5.48 -13.43
CA ALA A 97 -12.84 6.04 -14.67
C ALA A 97 -11.41 5.52 -14.97
N PRO A 98 -11.26 4.29 -15.53
CA PRO A 98 -9.96 3.65 -15.68
C PRO A 98 -9.06 4.35 -16.71
N THR A 99 -8.00 4.99 -16.22
CA THR A 99 -6.95 5.64 -17.03
C THR A 99 -5.60 5.50 -16.32
N SER A 100 -4.50 5.79 -17.01
CA SER A 100 -3.18 5.80 -16.37
C SER A 100 -3.06 6.87 -15.28
N ASP A 101 -3.71 8.02 -15.47
CA ASP A 101 -3.71 9.12 -14.49
C ASP A 101 -4.50 8.74 -13.22
N THR A 102 -5.66 8.09 -13.38
CA THR A 102 -6.45 7.62 -12.23
C THR A 102 -5.80 6.43 -11.52
N LEU A 103 -5.00 5.62 -12.24
CA LEU A 103 -4.25 4.50 -11.66
C LEU A 103 -3.17 4.94 -10.67
N VAL A 104 -2.58 6.13 -10.84
CA VAL A 104 -1.63 6.70 -9.87
C VAL A 104 -2.28 6.83 -8.50
N TRP A 105 -3.55 7.24 -8.46
CA TRP A 105 -4.31 7.42 -7.22
C TRP A 105 -4.73 6.10 -6.56
N ASP A 106 -4.74 4.99 -7.29
CA ASP A 106 -4.92 3.64 -6.74
C ASP A 106 -3.61 3.11 -6.14
N ARG A 107 -2.48 3.28 -6.86
CA ARG A 107 -1.18 2.73 -6.46
C ARG A 107 -0.48 3.52 -5.37
N LEU A 108 -0.52 4.85 -5.41
CA LEU A 108 0.20 5.69 -4.46
C LEU A 108 -0.25 5.44 -3.00
N PRO A 109 -1.55 5.40 -2.67
CA PRO A 109 -2.00 5.02 -1.34
C PRO A 109 -1.61 3.60 -0.95
N MET A 110 -1.60 2.68 -1.92
CA MET A 110 -1.26 1.27 -1.71
C MET A 110 0.21 1.12 -1.28
N THR A 111 1.13 1.83 -1.92
CA THR A 111 2.55 1.79 -1.52
C THR A 111 2.74 2.38 -0.13
N VAL A 112 2.09 3.50 0.20
CA VAL A 112 2.13 4.07 1.56
C VAL A 112 1.60 3.09 2.61
N ALA A 113 0.45 2.44 2.34
CA ALA A 113 -0.13 1.46 3.24
C ALA A 113 0.80 0.26 3.46
N PHE A 114 1.36 -0.30 2.39
CA PHE A 114 2.28 -1.44 2.48
C PHE A 114 3.58 -1.09 3.22
N MET A 115 4.14 0.09 3.01
CA MET A 115 5.36 0.50 3.72
C MET A 115 5.10 0.74 5.21
N GLY A 116 3.92 1.27 5.55
CA GLY A 116 3.45 1.33 6.94
C GLY A 116 3.31 -0.05 7.57
N LEU A 117 2.63 -0.99 6.88
CA LEU A 117 2.47 -2.37 7.34
C LEU A 117 3.82 -3.09 7.50
N PHE A 118 4.73 -2.94 6.54
CA PHE A 118 6.05 -3.56 6.59
C PHE A 118 6.86 -3.02 7.77
N SER A 119 6.82 -1.70 8.03
CA SER A 119 7.44 -1.09 9.20
C SER A 119 6.86 -1.63 10.52
N ILE A 120 5.54 -1.87 10.59
CA ILE A 120 4.90 -2.54 11.73
C ILE A 120 5.46 -3.95 11.93
N VAL A 121 5.52 -4.76 10.86
CA VAL A 121 6.04 -6.13 10.93
C VAL A 121 7.50 -6.15 11.39
N VAL A 122 8.34 -5.24 10.89
CA VAL A 122 9.74 -5.12 11.36
C VAL A 122 9.81 -4.72 12.83
N SER A 123 8.93 -3.80 13.26
CA SER A 123 8.86 -3.35 14.66
C SER A 123 8.49 -4.50 15.60
N ASP A 124 7.54 -5.35 15.19
CA ASP A 124 7.03 -6.50 15.95
C ASP A 124 8.00 -7.70 15.96
N ARG A 125 8.62 -8.00 14.82
CA ARG A 125 9.40 -9.24 14.63
C ARG A 125 10.90 -9.08 14.78
N ILE A 126 11.43 -7.87 14.67
CA ILE A 126 12.88 -7.62 14.68
C ILE A 126 13.24 -6.60 15.77
N SER A 127 12.78 -5.35 15.65
CA SER A 127 13.08 -4.28 16.60
C SER A 127 12.22 -3.06 16.33
N VAL A 128 11.59 -2.54 17.39
CA VAL A 128 10.81 -1.28 17.36
C VAL A 128 11.64 -0.11 16.83
N SER A 129 12.91 -0.02 17.24
CA SER A 129 13.81 1.04 16.78
C SER A 129 14.09 0.95 15.29
N LEU A 130 14.37 -0.26 14.78
CA LEU A 130 14.63 -0.49 13.36
C LEU A 130 13.39 -0.19 12.50
N GLY A 131 12.22 -0.67 12.90
CA GLY A 131 10.98 -0.42 12.16
C GLY A 131 10.65 1.07 12.08
N ARG A 132 10.85 1.82 13.17
CA ARG A 132 10.67 3.28 13.18
C ARG A 132 11.65 4.01 12.26
N TRP A 133 12.92 3.59 12.24
CA TRP A 133 13.93 4.16 11.35
C TRP A 133 13.66 3.85 9.88
N LEU A 134 13.19 2.64 9.56
CA LEU A 134 12.91 2.21 8.19
C LEU A 134 11.62 2.82 7.62
N LEU A 135 10.69 3.27 8.46
CA LEU A 135 9.38 3.76 8.00
C LEU A 135 9.51 4.81 6.89
N TRP A 136 10.25 5.90 7.15
CA TRP A 136 10.31 7.02 6.21
C TRP A 136 11.09 6.69 4.93
N PRO A 137 12.28 6.06 4.97
CA PRO A 137 12.96 5.59 3.77
C PRO A 137 12.07 4.68 2.91
N LEU A 138 11.34 3.75 3.54
CA LEU A 138 10.44 2.83 2.83
C LEU A 138 9.27 3.58 2.18
N VAL A 139 8.60 4.47 2.91
CA VAL A 139 7.49 5.27 2.37
C VAL A 139 7.96 6.14 1.20
N LEU A 140 9.12 6.80 1.33
CA LEU A 140 9.68 7.62 0.24
C LEU A 140 10.01 6.77 -0.99
N ALA A 141 10.62 5.60 -0.80
CA ALA A 141 10.89 4.67 -1.89
C ALA A 141 9.60 4.16 -2.56
N GLY A 142 8.56 3.87 -1.77
CA GLY A 142 7.26 3.45 -2.28
C GLY A 142 6.53 4.54 -3.06
N VAL A 143 6.59 5.80 -2.61
CA VAL A 143 6.03 6.94 -3.35
C VAL A 143 6.81 7.18 -4.64
N ALA A 144 8.14 7.11 -4.61
CA ALA A 144 8.98 7.30 -5.79
C ALA A 144 8.86 6.16 -6.83
N SER A 145 8.28 5.02 -6.46
CA SER A 145 8.06 3.88 -7.35
C SER A 145 6.79 3.96 -8.21
N VAL A 146 5.93 4.95 -7.96
CA VAL A 146 4.68 5.20 -8.69
C VAL A 146 4.89 6.35 -9.67
#